data_AF-G3IXQ5-F1
#
_entry.id   AF-G3IXQ5-F1
#
_cell.length_a   1.000
_cell.length_b   1.000
_cell.length_c   1.000
_cell.angle_alpha   90.00
_cell.angle_beta   90.00
_cell.angle_gamma   90.00
#
_symmetry.space_group_name_H-M   'P 1'
#
loop_
_entity.id
_entity.type
_entity.pdbx_description
1 polymer ?
#
loop_
_entity_poly.entity_id
_entity_poly.type
_entity_poly.pdbx_seq_one_letter_code
_entity_poly.pdbx_strand_id
1 'polypeptide(L)' 'MRKEVQMSIKMEPELRDQFVAVAASVHRPAAQIVRELMRLYIAQQQQPNQATRAAMEELEQGKGMRFASADELFKDLEI' A
#
# COMPACT_ATOMS: atom_id res chain seq x y z
N MET A 1 -20.78 -11.79 9.64
CA MET A 1 -20.37 -12.11 8.26
C MET A 1 -20.23 -10.80 7.49
N ARG A 2 -19.07 -10.52 6.88
CA ARG A 2 -18.91 -9.33 6.03
C ARG A 2 -19.67 -9.58 4.73
N LYS A 3 -20.53 -8.64 4.34
CA LYS A 3 -21.33 -8.72 3.12
C LYS A 3 -20.38 -8.70 1.92
N GLU A 4 -20.40 -9.74 1.11
CA GLU A 4 -19.67 -9.73 -0.17
C GLU A 4 -20.34 -8.72 -1.10
N VAL A 5 -19.54 -7.91 -1.79
CA VAL A 5 -20.00 -6.88 -2.72
C VAL A 5 -19.52 -7.27 -4.11
N GLN A 6 -20.45 -7.26 -5.07
CA GLN A 6 -20.12 -7.48 -6.48
C GLN A 6 -19.81 -6.14 -7.15
N MET A 7 -18.73 -6.11 -7.91
CA MET A 7 -18.33 -4.96 -8.72
C MET A 7 -18.23 -5.40 -10.18
N SER A 8 -18.87 -4.65 -11.08
CA SER A 8 -18.83 -4.88 -12.52
C SER A 8 -18.01 -3.77 -13.19
N ILE A 9 -17.02 -4.16 -13.99
CA ILE A 9 -16.14 -3.24 -14.73
C ILE A 9 -16.32 -3.50 -16.23
N LYS A 10 -16.45 -2.44 -17.02
CA LYS A 10 -16.36 -2.52 -18.48
C LYS A 10 -14.89 -2.56 -18.89
N MET A 11 -14.52 -3.49 -19.77
CA MET A 11 -13.16 -3.66 -20.28
C MET A 11 -13.19 -4.17 -21.70
N GLU A 12 -12.11 -3.95 -22.42
CA GLU A 12 -11.88 -4.48 -23.76
C GLU A 12 -11.88 -6.03 -23.72
N PRO A 13 -12.60 -6.72 -24.61
CA PRO A 13 -12.63 -8.18 -24.64
C PRO A 13 -11.24 -8.81 -24.73
N GLU A 14 -10.36 -8.22 -25.54
CA GLU A 14 -9.00 -8.71 -25.76
C GLU A 14 -8.15 -8.62 -24.48
N LEU A 15 -8.33 -7.54 -23.71
CA LEU A 15 -7.64 -7.34 -22.43
C LEU A 15 -8.11 -8.36 -21.40
N ARG A 16 -9.42 -8.60 -21.32
CA ARG A 16 -10.00 -9.61 -20.43
C ARG A 16 -9.41 -10.99 -20.73
N ASP A 17 -9.39 -11.36 -22.01
CA ASP A 17 -8.99 -12.71 -22.42
C ASP A 17 -7.49 -12.93 -22.17
N GLN A 18 -6.65 -11.93 -22.46
CA GLN A 18 -5.22 -11.97 -22.11
C GLN A 18 -5.01 -12.07 -20.59
N PHE A 19 -5.72 -11.26 -19.80
CA PHE A 19 -5.58 -11.27 -18.34
C PHE A 19 -5.98 -12.64 -17.75
N VAL A 20 -7.07 -13.23 -18.23
CA VAL A 20 -7.51 -14.57 -17.81
C VAL A 20 -6.50 -15.65 -18.19
N ALA A 21 -5.93 -15.57 -19.40
CA ALA A 21 -4.91 -16.53 -19.85
C ALA A 21 -3.65 -16.48 -18.97
N VAL A 22 -3.18 -15.28 -18.62
CA VAL A 22 -2.04 -15.08 -17.71
C VAL A 22 -2.39 -15.54 -16.29
N ALA A 23 -3.58 -15.23 -15.79
CA ALA A 23 -4.03 -15.70 -14.47
C ALA A 23 -4.07 -17.24 -14.38
N ALA A 24 -4.53 -17.89 -15.45
CA ALA A 24 -4.56 -19.34 -15.56
C ALA A 24 -3.15 -19.96 -15.59
N SER A 25 -2.19 -19.34 -16.29
CA SER A 25 -0.81 -19.84 -16.36
C SER A 25 -0.09 -19.79 -15.01
N VAL A 26 -0.47 -18.85 -14.13
CA VAL A 26 0.04 -18.77 -12.75
C VAL A 26 -0.83 -19.52 -11.74
N HIS A 27 -1.84 -20.27 -12.19
CA HIS A 27 -2.80 -21.01 -11.35
C HIS A 27 -3.50 -20.16 -10.28
N ARG A 28 -3.82 -18.90 -10.59
CA ARG A 28 -4.50 -17.99 -9.65
C ARG A 28 -5.80 -17.45 -10.24
N PRO A 29 -6.88 -17.36 -9.44
CA PRO A 29 -8.11 -16.75 -9.92
C PRO A 29 -7.90 -15.28 -10.31
N ALA A 30 -8.39 -14.88 -11.49
CA ALA A 30 -8.33 -13.50 -11.97
C ALA A 30 -8.85 -12.48 -10.94
N ALA A 31 -9.96 -12.79 -10.27
CA ALA A 31 -10.52 -11.94 -9.22
C ALA A 31 -9.62 -11.79 -7.99
N GLN A 32 -8.78 -12.79 -7.67
CA GLN A 32 -7.80 -12.66 -6.60
C GLN A 32 -6.71 -11.66 -6.99
N ILE A 33 -6.19 -11.78 -8.21
CA ILE A 33 -5.15 -10.88 -8.73
C ILE A 33 -5.67 -9.44 -8.75
N VAL A 34 -6.90 -9.20 -9.24
CA VAL A 34 -7.53 -7.87 -9.23
C VAL A 34 -7.62 -7.29 -7.82
N ARG A 35 -8.06 -8.07 -6.83
CA ARG A 35 -8.12 -7.61 -5.42
C ARG A 35 -6.75 -7.25 -4.87
N GLU A 36 -5.71 -7.99 -5.22
CA GLU A 36 -4.34 -7.67 -4.80
C GLU A 36 -3.81 -6.41 -5.48
N LEU A 37 -4.05 -6.25 -6.79
CA LEU A 37 -3.71 -5.03 -7.51
C LEU A 37 -4.41 -3.80 -6.91
N MET A 38 -5.68 -3.92 -6.51
CA MET A 38 -6.39 -2.84 -5.80
C MET A 38 -5.72 -2.49 -4.47
N ARG A 39 -5.35 -3.49 -3.67
CA ARG A 39 -4.65 -3.25 -2.39
C ARG A 39 -3.30 -2.59 -2.61
N LEU A 40 -2.54 -3.04 -3.61
CA LEU A 40 -1.27 -2.46 -3.98
C LEU A 40 -1.44 -1.01 -4.44
N TYR A 41 -2.44 -0.73 -5.28
CA TYR A 41 -2.74 0.62 -5.73
C TYR A 41 -3.10 1.54 -4.56
N ILE A 42 -3.99 1.11 -3.66
CA ILE A 42 -4.32 1.88 -2.45
C ILE A 42 -3.08 2.13 -1.60
N ALA A 43 -2.25 1.11 -1.37
CA ALA A 43 -1.04 1.22 -0.57
C ALA A 43 -0.04 2.22 -1.18
N GLN A 44 0.14 2.20 -2.51
CA GLN A 44 0.99 3.16 -3.21
C GLN A 44 0.47 4.60 -3.07
N GLN A 45 -0.84 4.81 -3.24
CA GLN A 45 -1.44 6.15 -3.07
C GLN A 45 -1.44 6.64 -1.63
N GLN A 46 -1.31 5.73 -0.67
CA GLN A 46 -1.14 6.04 0.74
C GLN A 46 0.34 6.15 1.13
N GLN A 47 1.30 6.31 0.22
CA GLN A 47 2.70 6.60 0.60
C GLN A 47 2.94 8.12 0.77
N PRO A 48 3.60 8.58 1.85
CA PRO A 48 4.05 7.78 2.99
C PRO A 48 2.85 7.20 3.76
N ASN A 49 2.99 5.97 4.27
CA ASN A 49 1.90 5.29 4.98
C ASN A 49 1.35 6.17 6.12
N GLN A 50 0.13 5.88 6.58
CA GLN A 50 -0.54 6.71 7.58
C GLN A 50 0.33 6.96 8.83
N ALA A 51 1.06 5.95 9.30
CA ALA A 51 1.95 6.08 10.45
C ALA A 51 3.11 7.05 10.18
N THR A 52 3.73 6.95 9.01
CA THR A 52 4.82 7.84 8.60
C THR A 52 4.32 9.27 8.42
N ARG A 53 3.15 9.46 7.81
CA ARG A 53 2.52 10.79 7.69
C ARG A 53 2.22 11.40 9.05
N ALA A 54 1.67 10.62 9.98
CA ALA A 54 1.41 11.08 11.33
C ALA A 54 2.70 11.50 12.06
N ALA A 55 3.77 10.70 11.95
CA ALA A 55 5.07 11.03 12.53
C ALA A 55 5.68 12.32 11.93
N MET A 56 5.53 12.52 10.61
CA MET A 56 5.95 13.76 9.94
C MET A 56 5.14 14.97 10.44
N GLU A 57 3.81 14.84 10.52
CA GLU A 57 2.93 15.92 11.03
C GLU A 57 3.24 16.26 12.50
N GLU A 58 3.55 15.26 13.33
CA GLU A 58 3.95 15.45 14.72
C GLU A 58 5.30 16.21 14.84
N LEU A 59 6.25 15.88 13.97
CA LEU A 59 7.53 16.58 13.88
C LEU A 59 7.34 18.06 13.47
N GLU A 60 6.50 18.33 12.46
CA GLU A 60 6.16 19.69 12.01
C GLU A 60 5.42 20.50 13.09
N GLN A 61 4.58 19.85 13.89
CA GLN A 61 3.91 20.46 15.04
C GLN A 61 4.83 20.69 16.25
N GLY A 62 6.11 20.33 16.15
CA GLY A 62 7.10 20.49 17.23
C GLY A 62 6.96 19.46 18.36
N LYS A 63 6.18 18.41 18.17
CA LYS A 63 5.98 17.33 19.16
C LYS A 63 6.97 16.17 18.97
N GLY A 64 7.56 16.06 17.77
CA GLY A 64 8.57 15.05 17.48
C GLY A 64 9.95 15.37 18.08
N MET A 65 10.77 14.33 18.29
CA MET A 65 12.13 14.46 18.78
C MET A 65 13.07 15.05 17.72
N ARG A 66 13.94 15.96 18.14
CA ARG A 66 15.02 16.53 17.33
C ARG A 66 16.30 16.51 18.16
N PHE A 67 17.39 16.09 17.54
CA PHE A 67 18.71 16.02 18.16
C PHE A 67 19.62 17.08 17.54
N ALA A 68 20.55 17.62 18.31
CA ALA A 68 21.47 18.66 17.81
C ALA A 68 22.62 18.05 16.98
N SER A 69 22.86 16.74 17.11
CA SER A 69 23.91 16.03 16.39
C SER A 69 23.57 14.55 16.17
N ALA A 70 24.31 13.91 15.25
CA ALA A 70 24.22 12.47 15.05
C ALA A 70 24.66 11.68 16.29
N ASP A 71 25.68 12.16 17.02
CA ASP A 71 26.17 11.52 18.25
C ASP A 71 25.09 11.49 19.35
N GLU A 72 24.32 12.58 19.51
CA GLU A 72 23.19 12.61 20.44
C GLU A 72 22.08 11.64 20.03
N LEU A 73 21.77 11.55 18.74
CA LEU A 73 20.80 10.60 18.21
C LEU A 73 21.22 9.15 18.48
N PHE A 74 22.47 8.78 18.18
CA PHE A 74 22.95 7.40 18.39
C PHE A 74 22.97 7.02 19.87
N LYS A 75 23.35 7.97 20.75
CA LYS A 75 23.28 7.78 22.19
C LYS A 75 21.84 7.51 22.67
N ASP A 76 20.85 8.22 22.13
CA ASP A 76 19.43 8.02 22.47
C ASP A 76 18.87 6.70 21.92
N LEU A 77 19.30 6.30 20.72
CA LEU A 77 18.91 5.04 20.08
C LEU A 77 19.61 3.81 20.67
N GLU A 78 20.57 3.99 21.58
CA GLU A 78 21.38 2.93 22.19
C GLU A 78 22.14 2.05 21.16
N ILE A 79 22.59 2.67 20.05
CA ILE A 79 23.36 2.00 18.97
C ILE A 79 24.72 2.64 18.73
#